data_AF-A0A914GNS1-F1
#
_entry.id   AF-A0A914GNS1-F1
#
_cell.length_a   1.000
_cell.length_b   1.000
_cell.length_c   1.000
_cell.angle_alpha   90.00
_cell.angle_beta   90.00
_cell.angle_gamma   90.00
#
_symmetry.space_group_name_H-M   'P 1'
#
loop_
_entity.id
_entity.type
_entity.pdbx_description
1 polymer ?
#
loop_
_entity_poly.entity_id
_entity_poly.type
_entity_poly.pdbx_seq_one_letter_code
_entity_poly.pdbx_strand_id
1 'polypeptide(L)'
;MLVPCFEKNDTDVNEVATLKIVEDEGGVLKIEENGDDKSLRPDPLKQLIQCFQRAATSEESQAISIADDKLYIDYADVMAKSVHIEDDDDEGGGEEAEIDQAEKEEAAQALRAEQAILADRGAAIMCLMYLSASNGEPSDMVAQTLQLGIHLLSGGNKDIQK
;
A
#
# COMPACT_ATOMS: atom_id res chain seq x y z
N MET A 1 24.25 27.71 31.69
CA MET A 1 23.61 27.43 33.00
C MET A 1 22.14 27.81 32.86
N LEU A 2 21.14 27.00 33.13
CA LEU A 2 21.06 25.68 33.77
C LEU A 2 19.75 25.02 33.29
N VAL A 3 19.82 23.73 32.98
CA VAL A 3 18.68 22.82 32.75
C VAL A 3 17.99 22.56 34.10
N PRO A 4 16.65 22.47 34.18
CA PRO A 4 16.00 21.74 35.26
C PRO A 4 15.73 20.29 34.82
N CYS A 5 16.55 19.38 35.35
CA CYS A 5 16.19 17.97 35.54
C CYS A 5 15.41 17.83 36.85
N PHE A 6 14.66 16.73 36.95
CA PHE A 6 14.01 16.06 38.10
C PHE A 6 12.46 16.08 38.00
N GLU A 7 11.75 14.95 38.04
CA GLU A 7 12.05 13.68 38.71
C GLU A 7 11.44 12.46 37.99
N LYS A 8 12.19 11.36 38.02
CA LYS A 8 11.78 10.01 37.56
C LYS A 8 10.62 9.47 38.40
N ASN A 9 9.72 8.75 37.75
CA ASN A 9 9.13 7.54 38.33
C ASN A 9 9.30 6.40 37.33
N ASP A 10 9.86 5.30 37.85
CA ASP A 10 10.38 4.14 37.14
C ASP A 10 9.29 3.23 36.55
N THR A 11 9.72 2.43 35.55
CA THR A 11 9.21 1.09 35.14
C THR A 11 7.78 1.06 34.56
N ASP A 12 7.55 0.70 33.31
CA ASP A 12 8.07 -0.46 32.57
C ASP A 12 8.05 -0.15 31.05
N VAL A 13 9.22 0.04 30.46
CA VAL A 13 9.41 0.07 29.00
C VAL A 13 10.04 -1.26 28.63
N ASN A 14 9.21 -2.29 28.45
CA ASN A 14 9.61 -3.49 27.73
C ASN A 14 8.39 -4.33 27.31
N GLU A 15 7.79 -3.99 26.18
CA GLU A 15 7.20 -5.02 25.32
C GLU A 15 7.91 -4.97 23.97
N VAL A 16 9.22 -5.23 24.02
CA VAL A 16 9.99 -5.60 22.84
C VAL A 16 9.50 -7.00 22.46
N ALA A 17 8.84 -7.09 21.31
CA ALA A 17 8.54 -8.36 20.67
C ALA A 17 9.77 -9.27 20.74
N THR A 18 9.67 -10.36 21.48
CA THR A 18 10.79 -11.28 21.66
C THR A 18 10.97 -12.08 20.37
N LEU A 19 11.68 -11.48 19.41
CA LEU A 19 12.23 -12.18 18.26
C LEU A 19 13.35 -13.09 18.79
N LYS A 20 13.05 -14.37 18.96
CA LYS A 20 14.07 -15.38 19.25
C LYS A 20 14.84 -15.67 17.96
N ILE A 21 15.93 -14.95 17.76
CA ILE A 21 16.95 -15.32 16.78
C ILE A 21 17.68 -16.53 17.37
N VAL A 22 17.44 -17.72 16.82
CA VAL A 22 18.20 -18.91 17.17
C VAL A 22 19.32 -19.04 16.15
N GLU A 23 20.56 -18.87 16.60
CA GLU A 23 21.74 -19.22 15.83
C GLU A 23 21.92 -20.74 15.91
N ASP A 24 21.71 -21.43 14.78
CA ASP A 24 22.23 -22.80 14.60
C ASP A 24 23.58 -22.71 13.87
N GLU A 25 24.50 -23.64 14.14
CA GLU A 25 25.91 -23.66 13.67
C GLU A 25 26.06 -23.88 12.15
N GLY A 26 25.10 -23.42 11.35
CA GLY A 26 25.12 -23.40 9.89
C GLY A 26 24.83 -22.03 9.26
N GLY A 27 24.67 -20.96 10.05
CA GLY A 27 24.56 -19.58 9.51
C GLY A 27 23.29 -19.30 8.70
N VAL A 28 22.23 -20.10 8.86
CA VAL A 28 20.92 -19.86 8.23
C VAL A 28 19.97 -19.25 9.24
N LEU A 29 19.59 -17.99 9.01
CA LEU A 29 18.52 -17.30 9.73
C LEU A 29 17.18 -17.93 9.37
N LYS A 30 16.64 -18.80 10.23
CA LYS A 30 15.24 -19.24 10.14
C LYS A 30 14.37 -18.36 11.02
N ILE A 31 13.45 -17.62 10.40
CA ILE A 31 12.34 -16.99 11.09
C ILE A 31 11.24 -18.06 11.22
N GLU A 32 11.09 -18.65 12.39
CA GLU A 32 9.93 -19.51 12.65
C GLU A 32 8.71 -18.63 12.97
N GLU A 33 7.77 -18.52 12.03
CA GLU A 33 6.44 -18.00 12.32
C GLU A 33 5.69 -19.03 13.18
N ASN A 34 5.57 -18.73 14.48
CA ASN A 34 4.72 -19.49 15.38
C ASN A 34 3.26 -19.33 14.93
N GLY A 35 2.63 -20.43 14.53
CA GLY A 35 1.39 -20.47 13.73
C GLY A 35 0.07 -20.21 14.44
N ASP A 36 0.00 -19.35 15.46
CA ASP A 36 -1.26 -19.11 16.20
C ASP A 36 -1.48 -17.64 16.66
N ASP A 37 -0.85 -16.67 15.99
CA ASP A 37 -0.99 -15.23 16.31
C ASP A 37 -1.05 -14.33 15.07
N LYS A 38 -1.79 -14.78 14.05
CA LYS A 38 -2.07 -13.96 12.84
C LYS A 38 -3.36 -13.14 12.97
N SER A 39 -4.16 -13.38 14.00
CA SER A 39 -5.45 -12.69 14.23
C SER A 39 -5.37 -11.48 15.16
N LEU A 40 -4.31 -11.33 15.97
CA LEU A 40 -4.15 -10.18 16.88
C LEU A 40 -3.28 -9.06 16.31
N ARG A 41 -2.39 -9.36 15.35
CA ARG A 41 -1.56 -8.33 14.74
C ARG A 41 -2.34 -7.55 13.69
N PRO A 42 -2.50 -6.22 13.86
CA PRO A 42 -3.24 -5.44 12.89
C PRO A 42 -2.49 -5.41 11.56
N ASP A 43 -3.23 -5.53 10.45
CA ASP A 43 -2.68 -5.46 9.10
C ASP A 43 -2.04 -4.07 8.86
N PRO A 44 -0.71 -3.99 8.71
CA PRO A 44 -0.02 -2.69 8.62
C PRO A 44 -0.40 -1.88 7.39
N LEU A 45 -0.65 -2.54 6.26
CA LEU A 45 -1.06 -1.88 5.01
C LEU A 45 -2.48 -1.32 5.15
N LYS A 46 -3.37 -2.08 5.79
CA LYS A 46 -4.72 -1.60 6.10
C LYS A 46 -4.70 -0.40 7.03
N GLN A 47 -3.86 -0.40 8.06
CA GLN A 47 -3.71 0.74 8.96
C GLN A 47 -3.21 1.98 8.22
N LEU A 48 -2.23 1.82 7.34
CA LEU A 48 -1.72 2.91 6.51
C LEU A 48 -2.82 3.53 5.62
N ILE A 49 -3.56 2.69 4.89
CA ILE A 49 -4.68 3.14 4.05
C ILE A 49 -5.75 3.85 4.89
N GLN A 50 -6.07 3.33 6.07
CA GLN A 50 -7.01 3.96 6.99
C GLN A 50 -6.52 5.32 7.51
N CYS A 51 -5.22 5.48 7.76
CA CYS A 51 -4.63 6.77 8.11
C CYS A 51 -4.80 7.79 6.97
N PHE A 52 -4.52 7.39 5.73
CA PHE A 52 -4.71 8.26 4.57
C PHE A 52 -6.19 8.62 4.35
N GLN A 53 -7.11 7.67 4.52
CA GLN A 53 -8.55 7.95 4.44
C GLN A 53 -8.98 8.98 5.49
N ARG A 54 -8.52 8.86 6.73
CA ARG A 54 -8.81 9.84 7.79
C ARG A 54 -8.24 11.21 7.45
N ALA A 55 -6.99 11.26 6.95
CA ALA A 55 -6.37 12.51 6.50
C ALA A 55 -7.20 13.19 5.41
N ALA A 56 -7.64 12.48 4.37
CA ALA A 56 -8.46 13.08 3.31
C ALA A 56 -9.81 13.65 3.78
N THR A 57 -10.34 13.20 4.92
CA THR A 57 -11.63 13.64 5.48
C THR A 57 -11.52 14.64 6.64
N SER A 58 -10.30 14.90 7.13
CA SER A 58 -10.09 15.77 8.30
C SER A 58 -10.19 17.24 7.91
N GLU A 59 -10.92 18.03 8.72
CA GLU A 59 -10.98 19.49 8.59
C GLU A 59 -9.59 20.15 8.74
N GLU A 60 -8.67 19.52 9.48
CA GLU A 60 -7.29 19.97 9.65
C GLU A 60 -6.43 19.74 8.39
N SER A 61 -6.68 18.66 7.67
CA SER A 61 -6.05 18.35 6.38
C SER A 61 -6.64 19.13 5.21
N GLN A 62 -7.75 19.84 5.42
CA GLN A 62 -8.20 20.92 4.51
C GLN A 62 -7.47 22.24 4.80
N ALA A 63 -6.89 22.40 5.99
CA ALA A 63 -6.08 23.56 6.37
C ALA A 63 -4.60 23.42 5.94
N ILE A 64 -4.10 22.19 5.84
CA ILE A 64 -2.84 21.83 5.17
C ILE A 64 -3.16 21.55 3.70
N SER A 65 -2.32 21.99 2.76
CA SER A 65 -2.51 21.70 1.34
C SER A 65 -2.41 20.18 1.10
N ILE A 66 -3.56 19.50 0.96
CA ILE A 66 -3.61 18.07 0.60
C ILE A 66 -2.92 17.80 -0.75
N ALA A 67 -2.80 18.83 -1.59
CA ALA A 67 -2.08 18.78 -2.85
C ALA A 67 -0.57 18.56 -2.67
N ASP A 68 -0.01 18.91 -1.50
CA ASP A 68 1.42 18.81 -1.17
C ASP A 68 1.73 17.67 -0.17
N ASP A 69 0.80 16.73 0.06
CA ASP A 69 1.05 15.57 0.92
C ASP A 69 2.02 14.59 0.25
N LYS A 70 3.32 14.88 0.42
CA LYS A 70 4.41 14.10 -0.17
C LYS A 70 4.39 12.64 0.29
N LEU A 71 3.98 12.38 1.52
CA LEU A 71 3.94 11.01 2.05
C LEU A 71 2.87 10.22 1.30
N TYR A 72 1.68 10.80 1.12
CA TYR A 72 0.64 10.17 0.32
C TYR A 72 1.09 9.95 -1.14
N ILE A 73 1.68 10.97 -1.77
CA ILE A 73 2.18 10.90 -3.16
C ILE A 73 3.14 9.72 -3.35
N ASP A 74 4.16 9.61 -2.49
CA ASP A 74 5.17 8.55 -2.58
C ASP A 74 4.54 7.16 -2.37
N TYR A 75 3.58 7.04 -1.45
CA TYR A 75 2.90 5.77 -1.20
C TYR A 75 1.91 5.39 -2.31
N ALA A 76 1.23 6.35 -2.93
CA ALA A 76 0.36 6.10 -4.07
C ALA A 76 1.15 5.53 -5.25
N ASP A 77 2.34 6.09 -5.53
CA ASP A 77 3.27 5.58 -6.55
C ASP A 77 3.75 4.14 -6.22
N VAL A 78 4.14 3.87 -4.98
CA VAL A 78 4.56 2.52 -4.55
C VAL A 78 3.40 1.52 -4.66
N MET A 79 2.18 1.90 -4.26
CA MET A 79 1.00 1.05 -4.38
C MET A 79 0.67 0.76 -5.84
N ALA A 80 0.80 1.75 -6.74
CA ALA A 80 0.58 1.57 -8.17
C ALA A 80 1.59 0.58 -8.76
N LYS A 81 2.88 0.77 -8.48
CA LYS A 81 3.97 -0.12 -8.91
C LYS A 81 3.89 -1.54 -8.36
N SER A 82 3.15 -1.73 -7.26
CA SER A 82 2.92 -3.06 -6.67
C SER A 82 1.89 -3.88 -7.44
N VAL A 83 1.17 -3.26 -8.38
CA VAL A 83 0.26 -3.93 -9.31
C VAL A 83 0.97 -4.02 -10.67
N HIS A 84 1.37 -5.23 -11.03
CA HIS A 84 2.07 -5.51 -12.29
C HIS A 84 1.06 -5.53 -13.43
N ILE A 85 1.10 -4.48 -14.24
CA ILE A 85 0.41 -4.43 -15.51
C ILE A 85 1.42 -4.91 -16.54
N GLU A 86 1.09 -5.98 -17.28
CA GLU A 86 1.84 -6.30 -18.50
C GLU A 86 1.59 -5.16 -19.48
N ASP A 87 2.64 -4.37 -19.74
CA ASP A 87 2.57 -3.33 -20.76
C ASP A 87 2.36 -4.01 -22.12
N ASP A 88 1.18 -3.81 -22.72
CA ASP A 88 0.90 -4.19 -24.13
C ASP A 88 1.82 -3.44 -25.13
N ASP A 89 2.72 -2.55 -24.64
CA ASP A 89 3.69 -1.76 -25.40
C ASP A 89 4.91 -2.56 -25.92
N ASP A 90 4.89 -3.90 -25.89
CA ASP A 90 5.71 -4.70 -26.82
C ASP A 90 5.07 -4.72 -28.23
N GLU A 91 4.66 -3.54 -28.71
CA GLU A 91 4.30 -3.28 -30.12
C GLU A 91 5.58 -3.22 -31.00
N GLY A 92 6.67 -3.84 -30.54
CA GLY A 92 7.94 -4.04 -31.21
C GLY A 92 7.97 -5.34 -32.01
N GLY A 93 7.13 -5.40 -33.05
CA GLY A 93 7.06 -6.41 -34.10
C GLY A 93 8.05 -7.59 -34.05
N GLY A 94 7.53 -8.79 -33.78
CA GLY A 94 8.28 -10.01 -33.96
C GLY A 94 7.51 -11.24 -33.50
N GLU A 95 6.65 -11.75 -34.37
CA GLU A 95 5.85 -12.97 -34.20
C GLU A 95 4.76 -12.82 -33.13
N GLU A 96 3.50 -12.88 -33.59
CA GLU A 96 2.42 -13.38 -32.74
C GLU A 96 2.78 -14.83 -32.38
N ALA A 97 3.67 -14.99 -31.40
CA ALA A 97 3.70 -16.20 -30.62
C ALA A 97 2.27 -16.34 -30.09
N GLU A 98 1.60 -17.44 -30.44
CA GLU A 98 0.38 -17.87 -29.75
C GLU A 98 0.71 -17.85 -28.25
N ILE A 99 0.43 -16.72 -27.58
CA ILE A 99 0.44 -16.67 -26.12
C ILE A 99 -0.57 -17.73 -25.73
N ASP A 100 -0.10 -18.74 -25.02
CA ASP A 100 -0.96 -19.83 -24.58
C ASP A 100 -2.13 -19.20 -23.81
N GLN A 101 -3.35 -19.56 -24.18
CA GLN A 101 -4.52 -19.03 -23.50
C GLN A 101 -4.45 -19.30 -21.99
N ALA A 102 -3.77 -20.39 -21.58
CA ALA A 102 -3.46 -20.66 -20.18
C ALA A 102 -2.55 -19.59 -19.54
N GLU A 103 -1.47 -19.18 -20.21
CA GLU A 103 -0.54 -18.14 -19.72
C GLU A 103 -1.26 -16.79 -19.57
N LYS A 104 -2.09 -16.41 -20.54
CA LYS A 104 -2.90 -15.18 -20.48
C LYS A 104 -3.90 -15.20 -19.33
N GLU A 105 -4.53 -16.35 -19.08
CA GLU A 105 -5.46 -16.51 -17.96
C GLU A 105 -4.74 -16.47 -16.61
N GLU A 106 -3.54 -17.04 -16.52
CA GLU A 106 -2.68 -17.00 -15.32
C GLU A 106 -2.25 -15.57 -14.99
N ALA A 107 -1.72 -14.83 -15.98
CA ALA A 107 -1.34 -13.42 -15.82
C ALA A 107 -2.53 -12.55 -15.37
N ALA A 108 -3.70 -12.76 -15.97
CA ALA A 108 -4.91 -12.04 -15.59
C ALA A 108 -5.41 -12.39 -14.17
N GLN A 109 -5.16 -13.61 -13.67
CA GLN A 109 -5.47 -13.99 -12.30
C GLN A 109 -4.47 -13.37 -11.31
N ALA A 110 -3.17 -13.36 -11.65
CA ALA A 110 -2.13 -12.72 -10.86
C ALA A 110 -2.41 -11.22 -10.66
N LEU A 111 -2.69 -10.49 -11.75
CA LEU A 111 -3.06 -9.08 -11.70
C LEU A 111 -4.26 -8.83 -10.76
N ARG A 112 -5.31 -9.65 -10.85
CA ARG A 112 -6.50 -9.51 -9.98
C ARG A 112 -6.18 -9.79 -8.52
N ALA A 113 -5.30 -10.75 -8.24
CA ALA A 113 -4.88 -11.05 -6.87
C ALA A 113 -4.11 -9.87 -6.26
N GLU A 114 -3.19 -9.26 -7.02
CA GLU A 114 -2.45 -8.07 -6.59
C GLU A 114 -3.39 -6.87 -6.35
N GLN A 115 -4.32 -6.62 -7.26
CA GLN A 115 -5.35 -5.59 -7.10
C GLN A 115 -6.23 -5.83 -5.87
N ALA A 116 -6.63 -7.08 -5.61
CA ALA A 116 -7.46 -7.45 -4.46
C ALA A 116 -6.78 -7.13 -3.13
N ILE A 117 -5.46 -7.31 -3.02
CA ILE A 117 -4.70 -6.97 -1.81
C ILE A 117 -4.90 -5.50 -1.43
N LEU A 118 -4.83 -4.58 -2.39
CA LEU A 118 -5.03 -3.16 -2.13
C LEU A 118 -6.51 -2.80 -1.98
N ALA A 119 -7.37 -3.35 -2.84
CA ALA A 119 -8.79 -3.05 -2.86
C ALA A 119 -9.51 -3.48 -1.58
N ASP A 120 -9.25 -4.69 -1.08
CA ASP A 120 -9.85 -5.23 0.16
C ASP A 120 -9.49 -4.41 1.41
N ARG A 121 -8.37 -3.67 1.33
CA ARG A 121 -7.90 -2.78 2.39
C ARG A 121 -8.41 -1.35 2.25
N GLY A 122 -9.15 -1.05 1.17
CA GLY A 122 -9.82 0.22 0.94
C GLY A 122 -9.04 1.23 0.09
N ALA A 123 -8.06 0.78 -0.71
CA ALA A 123 -7.28 1.68 -1.56
C ALA A 123 -8.14 2.42 -2.61
N ALA A 124 -9.15 1.76 -3.20
CA ALA A 124 -10.07 2.39 -4.14
C ALA A 124 -10.88 3.53 -3.49
N ILE A 125 -11.40 3.28 -2.29
CA ILE A 125 -12.12 4.28 -1.50
C ILE A 125 -11.19 5.46 -1.16
N MET A 126 -9.96 5.16 -0.76
CA MET A 126 -8.95 6.18 -0.47
C MET A 126 -8.69 7.08 -1.68
N CYS A 127 -8.55 6.52 -2.89
CA CYS A 127 -8.35 7.31 -4.11
C CYS A 127 -9.51 8.29 -4.35
N LEU A 128 -10.75 7.83 -4.20
CA LEU A 128 -11.94 8.69 -4.35
C LEU A 128 -11.99 9.81 -3.31
N MET A 129 -11.58 9.54 -2.06
CA MET A 129 -11.52 10.55 -1.01
C MET A 129 -10.51 11.67 -1.34
N TYR A 130 -9.30 11.31 -1.78
CA TYR A 130 -8.27 12.31 -2.16
C TYR A 130 -8.68 13.11 -3.39
N LEU A 131 -9.25 12.46 -4.42
CA LEU A 131 -9.78 13.17 -5.59
C LEU A 131 -10.92 14.12 -5.20
N SER A 132 -11.82 13.70 -4.31
CA SER A 132 -12.90 14.57 -3.83
C SER A 132 -12.36 15.77 -3.05
N ALA A 133 -11.34 15.55 -2.22
CA ALA A 133 -10.69 16.60 -1.43
C ALA A 133 -9.86 17.57 -2.29
N SER A 134 -9.45 17.17 -3.50
CA SER A 134 -8.70 18.03 -4.43
C SER A 134 -9.52 19.19 -5.02
N ASN A 135 -10.86 19.14 -4.91
CA ASN A 135 -11.77 20.10 -5.55
C ASN A 135 -11.55 20.30 -7.07
N GLY A 136 -10.93 19.32 -7.74
CA GLY A 136 -10.66 19.37 -9.18
C GLY A 136 -9.42 20.19 -9.56
N GLU A 137 -8.63 20.68 -8.60
CA GLU A 137 -7.37 21.35 -8.87
C GLU A 137 -6.28 20.34 -9.24
N PRO A 138 -5.62 20.49 -10.40
CA PRO A 138 -4.55 19.58 -10.82
C PRO A 138 -3.33 19.72 -9.89
N SER A 139 -2.80 18.60 -9.43
CA SER A 139 -1.61 18.52 -8.57
C SER A 139 -0.90 17.19 -8.75
N ASP A 140 0.34 17.09 -8.27
CA ASP A 140 1.08 15.82 -8.28
C ASP A 140 0.35 14.74 -7.47
N MET A 141 -0.31 15.13 -6.38
CA MET A 141 -1.22 14.28 -5.62
C MET A 141 -2.34 13.70 -6.50
N VAL A 142 -3.04 14.54 -7.27
CA VAL A 142 -4.10 14.07 -8.18
C VAL A 142 -3.53 13.15 -9.25
N ALA A 143 -2.38 13.49 -9.83
CA ALA A 143 -1.73 12.66 -10.85
C ALA A 143 -1.40 11.25 -10.33
N GLN A 144 -0.76 11.16 -9.16
CA GLN A 144 -0.42 9.87 -8.54
C GLN A 144 -1.66 9.09 -8.10
N THR A 145 -2.69 9.78 -7.61
CA THR A 145 -3.96 9.14 -7.23
C THR A 145 -4.65 8.51 -8.44
N LEU A 146 -4.66 9.22 -9.58
CA LEU A 146 -5.23 8.71 -10.82
C LEU A 146 -4.42 7.52 -11.35
N GLN A 147 -3.09 7.58 -11.28
CA GLN A 147 -2.23 6.47 -11.67
C GLN A 147 -2.53 5.21 -10.84
N LEU A 148 -2.61 5.32 -9.51
CA LEU A 148 -3.03 4.22 -8.65
C LEU A 148 -4.43 3.70 -9.02
N GLY A 149 -5.39 4.59 -9.27
CA GLY A 149 -6.74 4.22 -9.70
C GLY A 149 -6.77 3.45 -11.03
N ILE A 150 -5.94 3.83 -11.99
CA ILE A 150 -5.78 3.10 -13.26
C ILE A 150 -5.25 1.70 -12.99
N HIS A 151 -4.18 1.56 -12.20
CA HIS A 151 -3.59 0.26 -11.86
C HIS A 151 -4.58 -0.67 -11.14
N LEU A 152 -5.39 -0.13 -10.23
CA LEU A 152 -6.45 -0.89 -9.55
C LEU A 152 -7.54 -1.40 -10.53
N LEU A 153 -7.76 -0.72 -11.66
CA LEU A 153 -8.81 -1.05 -12.62
C LEU A 153 -8.30 -1.71 -13.92
N SER A 154 -6.98 -1.80 -14.11
CA SER A 154 -6.35 -2.48 -15.24
C SER A 154 -6.90 -3.89 -15.44
N GLY A 155 -7.10 -4.30 -16.70
CA GLY A 155 -7.74 -5.56 -17.03
C GLY A 155 -9.25 -5.61 -16.75
N GLY A 156 -9.89 -4.48 -16.41
CA GLY A 156 -11.34 -4.36 -16.25
C GLY A 156 -11.88 -5.04 -14.99
N ASN A 157 -11.24 -4.81 -13.84
CA ASN A 157 -11.62 -5.45 -12.58
C ASN A 157 -13.01 -4.98 -12.08
N LYS A 158 -14.04 -5.79 -12.38
CA LYS A 158 -15.44 -5.51 -12.03
C LYS A 158 -15.74 -5.60 -10.53
N ASP A 159 -14.91 -6.28 -9.75
CA ASP A 159 -15.15 -6.39 -8.31
C ASP A 159 -14.82 -5.10 -7.58
N ILE A 160 -13.84 -4.34 -8.09
CA ILE A 160 -13.48 -3.01 -7.58
C ILE A 160 -14.48 -1.94 -8.06
N GLN A 161 -15.12 -2.12 -9.21
CA GLN A 161 -16.07 -1.17 -9.79
C GLN A 161 -17.47 -1.17 -9.13
N LYS A 162 -17.78 -2.18 -8.31
CA LYS A 162 -19.08 -2.32 -7.62
C LYS A 162 -19.15 -1.41 -6.40
#